data_AF-A0A1W9SK87-F1
#
_entry.id   AF-A0A1W9SK87-F1
#
_cell.length_a   1.000
_cell.length_b   1.000
_cell.length_c   1.000
_cell.angle_alpha   90.00
_cell.angle_beta   90.00
_cell.angle_gamma   90.00
#
_symmetry.space_group_name_H-M   'P 1'
#
loop_
_entity.id
_entity.type
_entity.pdbx_description
1 polymer ?
#
loop_
_entity_poly.entity_id
_entity_poly.type
_entity_poly.pdbx_seq_one_letter_code
_entity_poly.pdbx_strand_id
1 'polypeptide(L)'
;KKWEFIFHSVFIWVMYFLMIYVTFWSFKFTEHLSLMTGLTIFVMASFGMVVPSPGGIGTWHFMAIETLVIYGIERTPDANAFAFAAHGAMTLFLIAVGVISFALLPVINNEKQVQES
;
A
#
# COMPACT_ATOMS: atom_id res chain seq x y z
N LYS A 1 -22.71 -13.30 4.92
CA LYS A 1 -22.56 -12.74 3.56
C LYS A 1 -22.43 -11.20 3.51
N LYS A 2 -23.46 -10.38 3.80
CA LYS A 2 -23.33 -8.90 3.71
C LYS A 2 -22.34 -8.29 4.72
N TRP A 3 -22.36 -8.77 5.96
CA TRP A 3 -21.47 -8.29 7.02
C TRP A 3 -20.01 -8.69 6.81
N GLU A 4 -19.76 -9.91 6.31
CA GLU A 4 -18.40 -10.40 5.97
C GLU A 4 -17.77 -9.51 4.90
N PHE A 5 -18.51 -9.14 3.85
CA PHE A 5 -18.00 -8.26 2.81
C PHE A 5 -17.61 -6.87 3.36
N ILE A 6 -18.46 -6.28 4.21
CA ILE A 6 -18.18 -4.99 4.84
C ILE A 6 -16.95 -5.10 5.75
N PHE A 7 -16.88 -6.14 6.58
CA PHE A 7 -15.75 -6.39 7.46
C PHE A 7 -14.44 -6.52 6.67
N HIS A 8 -14.40 -7.37 5.64
CA HIS A 8 -13.21 -7.53 4.81
C HIS A 8 -12.83 -6.23 4.09
N SER A 9 -13.81 -5.48 3.59
CA SER A 9 -13.55 -4.19 2.95
C SER A 9 -12.91 -3.21 3.94
N VAL A 10 -13.54 -2.97 5.09
CA VAL A 10 -13.00 -2.06 6.12
C VAL A 10 -11.63 -2.54 6.60
N PHE A 11 -11.45 -3.84 6.80
CA PHE A 11 -10.18 -4.42 7.21
C PHE A 11 -9.06 -4.11 6.20
N ILE A 12 -9.31 -4.29 4.90
CA ILE A 12 -8.34 -3.96 3.83
C ILE A 12 -7.98 -2.47 3.87
N TRP A 13 -8.98 -1.58 3.98
CA TRP A 13 -8.74 -0.13 4.05
C TRP A 13 -7.90 0.25 5.29
N VAL A 14 -8.19 -0.34 6.45
CA VAL A 14 -7.41 -0.12 7.68
C VAL A 14 -5.98 -0.64 7.53
N MET A 15 -5.78 -1.81 6.92
CA MET A 15 -4.44 -2.34 6.65
C MET A 15 -3.63 -1.44 5.71
N TYR A 16 -4.25 -0.89 4.66
CA TYR A 16 -3.58 0.05 3.78
C TYR A 16 -3.17 1.35 4.49
N PHE A 17 -4.08 1.89 5.32
CA PHE A 17 -3.75 3.04 6.16
C PHE A 17 -2.58 2.73 7.11
N LEU A 18 -2.63 1.58 7.80
CA LEU A 18 -1.58 1.16 8.73
C LEU A 18 -0.23 0.98 8.04
N MET A 19 -0.20 0.48 6.80
CA MET A 19 1.04 0.36 6.04
C MET A 19 1.74 1.72 5.86
N ILE A 20 0.99 2.77 5.52
CA ILE A 20 1.52 4.14 5.42
C ILE A 20 1.97 4.63 6.80
N TYR A 21 1.13 4.45 7.83
CA TYR A 21 1.42 4.92 9.18
C TYR A 21 2.67 4.26 9.80
N VAL A 22 2.83 2.95 9.65
CA VAL A 22 4.02 2.22 10.10
C VAL A 22 5.27 2.68 9.38
N THR A 23 5.16 3.12 8.11
CA THR A 23 6.30 3.67 7.37
C THR A 23 6.82 4.98 7.99
N PHE A 24 5.99 5.76 8.71
CA PHE A 24 6.49 6.94 9.43
C PHE A 24 7.51 6.59 10.51
N TRP A 25 7.37 5.45 11.16
CA TRP A 25 8.35 5.00 12.15
C TRP A 25 9.68 4.55 11.54
N SER A 26 9.75 4.42 10.21
CA SER A 26 11.01 4.08 9.52
C SER A 26 11.91 5.30 9.32
N PHE A 27 11.40 6.53 9.50
CA PHE A 27 12.18 7.75 9.27
C PHE A 27 12.03 8.76 10.41
N LYS A 28 13.15 9.34 10.86
CA LYS A 28 13.16 10.36 11.93
C LYS A 28 12.38 11.63 11.56
N PHE A 29 12.33 11.98 10.27
CA PHE A 29 11.61 13.17 9.79
C PHE A 29 10.09 12.98 9.75
N THR A 30 9.57 11.75 9.79
CA THR A 30 8.12 11.48 9.83
C THR A 30 7.63 10.91 11.16
N GLU A 31 8.52 10.50 12.06
CA GLU A 31 8.16 9.92 13.37
C GLU A 31 7.27 10.83 14.23
N HIS A 32 7.45 12.15 14.13
CA HIS A 32 6.66 13.14 14.87
C HIS A 32 5.29 13.44 14.23
N LEU A 33 5.00 12.90 13.04
CA LEU A 33 3.75 13.13 12.34
C LEU A 33 2.61 12.38 13.01
N SER A 34 1.49 13.07 13.15
CA SER A 34 0.30 12.51 13.81
C SER A 34 -0.40 11.47 12.94
N LEU A 35 -1.25 10.66 13.58
CA LEU A 35 -2.14 9.72 12.91
C LEU A 35 -3.07 10.42 11.88
N MET A 36 -3.46 11.67 12.15
CA MET A 36 -4.23 12.50 11.21
C MET A 36 -3.44 12.83 9.94
N THR A 37 -2.14 13.12 10.05
CA THR A 37 -1.27 13.34 8.90
C THR A 37 -1.18 12.09 8.03
N GLY A 38 -1.05 10.92 8.66
CA GLY A 38 -1.10 9.63 7.96
C GLY A 38 -2.41 9.41 7.22
N LEU A 39 -3.53 9.81 7.82
CA LEU A 39 -4.85 9.65 7.23
C LEU A 39 -5.02 10.57 6.02
N THR A 40 -4.53 11.82 6.11
CA THR A 40 -4.52 12.74 4.97
C THR A 40 -3.68 12.19 3.82
N ILE A 41 -2.47 11.70 4.08
CA ILE A 41 -1.61 11.11 3.06
C ILE A 41 -2.29 9.89 2.43
N PHE A 42 -2.91 9.03 3.23
CA PHE A 42 -3.66 7.88 2.74
C PHE A 42 -4.81 8.27 1.80
N VAL A 43 -5.61 9.26 2.19
CA VAL A 43 -6.75 9.73 1.39
C VAL A 43 -6.25 10.37 0.08
N MET A 44 -5.25 11.26 0.15
CA MET A 44 -4.68 11.93 -1.01
C MET A 44 -4.02 10.94 -1.98
N ALA A 45 -3.24 9.99 -1.48
CA ALA A 45 -2.60 8.97 -2.29
C ALA A 45 -3.63 8.00 -2.89
N SER A 46 -4.72 7.68 -2.17
CA SER A 46 -5.83 6.89 -2.70
C SER A 46 -6.55 7.60 -3.85
N PHE A 47 -6.75 8.92 -3.78
CA PHE A 47 -7.22 9.70 -4.93
C PHE A 47 -6.23 9.67 -6.09
N GLY A 48 -4.93 9.66 -5.81
CA GLY A 48 -3.89 9.51 -6.83
C GLY A 48 -4.04 8.23 -7.67
N MET A 49 -4.52 7.13 -7.08
CA MET A 49 -4.78 5.87 -7.80
C MET A 49 -5.99 5.94 -8.74
N VAL A 50 -6.91 6.88 -8.52
CA VAL A 50 -8.13 7.05 -9.34
C VAL A 50 -7.86 7.89 -10.58
N VAL A 51 -6.84 8.76 -10.55
CA VAL A 51 -6.45 9.59 -11.69
C VAL A 51 -5.90 8.71 -12.82
N PRO A 52 -6.27 8.95 -14.10
CA PRO A 52 -5.82 8.16 -15.22
C PRO A 52 -4.32 8.41 -15.51
N SER A 53 -3.46 7.71 -14.76
CA SER A 53 -2.02 7.62 -15.02
C SER A 53 -1.64 6.16 -15.28
N PRO A 54 -0.60 5.88 -16.10
CA PRO A 54 -0.16 4.52 -16.36
C PRO A 54 0.17 3.79 -15.05
N GLY A 55 -0.69 2.88 -14.62
CA GLY A 55 -0.53 2.08 -13.41
C GLY A 55 -0.73 2.80 -12.07
N GLY A 56 -1.16 4.06 -12.04
CA GLY A 56 -1.42 4.80 -10.79
C GLY A 56 -0.16 5.21 -9.98
N ILE A 57 1.01 4.64 -10.30
CA ILE A 57 2.26 4.80 -9.53
C ILE A 57 2.70 6.26 -9.48
N GLY A 58 2.78 6.92 -10.64
CA GLY A 58 3.27 8.31 -10.72
C GLY A 58 2.39 9.28 -9.93
N THR A 59 1.07 9.15 -10.04
CA THR A 59 0.14 10.01 -9.32
C THR A 59 0.08 9.68 -7.83
N TRP A 60 0.18 8.40 -7.44
CA TRP A 60 0.27 8.03 -6.02
C TRP A 60 1.51 8.67 -5.36
N HIS A 61 2.68 8.55 -6.00
CA HIS A 61 3.93 9.15 -5.50
C HIS A 61 3.81 10.66 -5.41
N PHE A 62 3.30 11.30 -6.48
CA PHE A 62 3.07 12.73 -6.48
C PHE A 62 2.17 13.17 -5.32
N MET A 63 1.00 12.56 -5.15
CA MET A 63 0.05 12.93 -4.09
C MET A 63 0.62 12.70 -2.68
N ALA A 64 1.37 11.61 -2.46
CA ALA A 64 2.01 11.34 -1.17
C ALA A 64 3.12 12.37 -0.87
N ILE A 65 3.96 12.70 -1.86
CA ILE A 65 5.03 13.70 -1.74
C ILE A 65 4.43 15.08 -1.48
N GLU A 66 3.47 15.53 -2.29
CA GLU A 66 2.83 16.86 -2.09
C GLU A 66 2.20 16.97 -0.71
N THR A 67 1.54 15.91 -0.24
CA THR A 67 0.92 15.93 1.08
C THR A 67 1.97 16.07 2.17
N LEU A 68 3.07 15.33 2.12
CA LEU A 68 4.17 15.47 3.08
C LEU A 68 4.82 16.86 3.04
N VAL A 69 4.96 17.45 1.85
CA VAL A 69 5.47 18.82 1.68
C VAL A 69 4.55 19.85 2.34
N ILE A 70 3.23 19.68 2.24
CA ILE A 70 2.25 20.52 2.95
C ILE A 70 2.42 20.43 4.47
N TYR A 71 2.81 19.26 4.99
CA TYR A 71 3.12 19.05 6.41
C TYR A 71 4.55 19.47 6.80
N GLY A 72 5.31 20.12 5.91
CA GLY A 72 6.61 20.70 6.20
C GLY A 72 7.81 19.77 6.01
N ILE A 73 7.62 18.61 5.39
CA ILE A 73 8.72 17.70 5.04
C ILE A 73 9.38 18.16 3.74
N GLU A 74 10.71 18.17 3.68
CA GLU A 74 11.41 18.53 2.46
C GLU A 74 11.11 17.53 1.33
N ARG A 75 10.83 18.06 0.12
CA ARG A 75 10.52 17.22 -1.05
C ARG A 75 11.65 16.23 -1.34
N THR A 76 12.88 16.74 -1.36
CA THR A 76 14.09 15.98 -1.67
C THR A 76 15.10 16.24 -0.55
N PRO A 77 15.62 15.20 0.13
CA PRO A 77 15.44 13.77 -0.17
C PRO A 77 14.24 13.10 0.54
N ASP A 78 13.69 13.74 1.58
CA ASP A 78 12.87 13.06 2.60
C ASP A 78 11.52 12.55 2.09
N ALA A 79 10.67 13.42 1.52
CA ALA A 79 9.35 13.00 1.04
C ALA A 79 9.43 11.97 -0.10
N ASN A 80 10.42 12.12 -0.99
CA ASN A 80 10.69 11.14 -2.05
C ASN A 80 11.12 9.77 -1.47
N ALA A 81 12.02 9.77 -0.49
CA ALA A 81 12.46 8.54 0.17
C ALA A 81 11.30 7.83 0.86
N PHE A 82 10.40 8.58 1.52
CA PHE A 82 9.19 8.04 2.12
C PHE A 82 8.27 7.39 1.07
N ALA A 83 7.93 8.11 0.00
CA ALA A 83 7.03 7.60 -1.04
C ALA A 83 7.61 6.34 -1.71
N PHE A 84 8.92 6.32 -1.96
CA PHE A 84 9.61 5.15 -2.50
C PHE A 84 9.59 3.96 -1.55
N ALA A 85 9.87 4.18 -0.26
CA ALA A 85 9.86 3.10 0.73
C ALA A 85 8.44 2.53 0.95
N ALA A 86 7.44 3.38 1.13
CA ALA A 86 6.06 2.96 1.35
C ALA A 86 5.50 2.16 0.16
N HIS A 87 5.62 2.70 -1.05
CA HIS A 87 5.14 2.02 -2.25
C HIS A 87 5.99 0.79 -2.60
N GLY A 88 7.32 0.88 -2.43
CA GLY A 88 8.26 -0.20 -2.67
C GLY A 88 8.00 -1.40 -1.76
N ALA A 89 7.78 -1.18 -0.47
CA ALA A 89 7.42 -2.23 0.48
C ALA A 89 6.10 -2.91 0.10
N MET A 90 5.08 -2.12 -0.27
CA MET A 90 3.79 -2.66 -0.76
C MET A 90 3.98 -3.54 -1.98
N THR A 91 4.71 -3.04 -2.98
CA THR A 91 4.93 -3.70 -4.26
C THR A 91 5.71 -4.99 -4.07
N LEU A 92 6.77 -4.96 -3.26
CA LEU A 92 7.58 -6.13 -2.95
C LEU A 92 6.77 -7.22 -2.25
N PHE A 93 5.93 -6.83 -1.28
CA PHE A 93 5.05 -7.77 -0.60
C PHE A 93 4.04 -8.42 -1.57
N LEU A 94 3.42 -7.63 -2.44
CA LEU A 94 2.49 -8.13 -3.46
C LEU A 94 3.17 -9.10 -4.43
N ILE A 95 4.39 -8.78 -4.87
CA ILE A 95 5.20 -9.67 -5.73
C ILE A 95 5.50 -10.98 -5.01
N ALA A 96 5.97 -10.92 -3.76
CA ALA A 96 6.29 -12.12 -2.98
C ALA A 96 5.08 -13.05 -2.82
N VAL A 97 3.93 -12.51 -2.41
CA VAL A 97 2.69 -13.27 -2.29
C VAL A 97 2.21 -13.81 -3.64
N GLY A 98 2.35 -13.03 -4.71
CA GLY A 98 2.01 -13.45 -6.06
C GLY A 98 2.86 -14.63 -6.54
N VAL A 99 4.17 -14.60 -6.30
CA VAL A 99 5.09 -15.69 -6.63
C VAL A 99 4.76 -16.95 -5.84
N ILE A 100 4.50 -16.84 -4.53
CA ILE A 100 4.11 -17.98 -3.69
C ILE A 100 2.80 -18.59 -4.21
N SER A 101 1.82 -17.74 -4.52
CA SER A 101 0.53 -18.19 -5.05
C SER A 101 0.70 -18.91 -6.38
N PHE A 102 1.52 -18.38 -7.30
CA PHE A 102 1.82 -19.00 -8.58
C PHE A 102 2.53 -20.35 -8.43
N ALA A 103 3.47 -20.47 -7.48
CA ALA A 103 4.15 -21.73 -7.19
C ALA A 103 3.24 -22.80 -6.58
N LEU A 104 2.24 -22.38 -5.77
CA LEU A 104 1.28 -23.29 -5.14
C LEU A 104 0.16 -23.75 -6.10
N LEU A 105 -0.17 -22.97 -7.13
CA LEU A 105 -1.20 -23.33 -8.12
C LEU A 105 -1.03 -24.74 -8.72
N PRO A 106 0.14 -25.14 -9.26
CA PRO A 106 0.30 -26.48 -9.82
C PRO A 106 0.20 -27.59 -8.76
N VAL A 107 0.64 -27.33 -7.52
CA VAL A 107 0.56 -28.30 -6.42
C VAL A 107 -0.90 -28.57 -6.05
N ILE A 108 -1.68 -27.51 -5.84
CA ILE A 108 -3.10 -27.61 -5.47
C ILE A 108 -3.94 -28.14 -6.65
N ASN A 109 -3.61 -27.76 -7.88
CA ASN A 109 -4.34 -28.22 -9.07
C ASN A 109 -4.11 -29.71 -9.36
N ASN A 110 -2.91 -30.24 -9.07
CA ASN A 110 -2.63 -31.67 -9.24
C ASN A 110 -3.36 -32.54 -8.20
N GLU A 111 -3.53 -32.08 -6.96
CA GLU A 111 -4.29 -32.84 -5.94
C GLU A 111 -5.78 -33.00 -6.31
N LYS A 112 -6.39 -31.98 -6.92
CA LYS A 112 -7.78 -32.09 -7.40
C LYS A 112 -7.96 -33.10 -8.53
N GLN A 113 -6.98 -33.21 -9.44
CA GLN A 113 -7.02 -34.17 -10.54
C GLN A 113 -6.86 -35.63 -10.07
N VAL A 114 -6.06 -35.87 -9.02
CA VAL A 114 -5.86 -37.21 -8.42
C VAL A 114 -7.05 -37.66 -7.58
N GLN A 115 -7.83 -36.72 -7.03
CA GLN A 115 -8.99 -37.02 -6.19
C GLN A 115 -10.27 -37.25 -7.02
N GLU A 116 -10.29 -36.83 -8.29
CA GLU A 116 -11.39 -37.06 -9.24
C GLU A 116 -11.19 -38.29 -10.16
N SER A 117 -10.05 -39.00 -10.07
CA SER A 117 -9.73 -40.24 -10.80
C SER A 117 -9.83 -41.49 -9.93
#